data_AF-A0A1B2A1A9-F1
#
_entry.id   AF-A0A1B2A1A9-F1
#
_cell.length_a   1.000
_cell.length_b   1.000
_cell.length_c   1.000
_cell.angle_alpha   90.00
_cell.angle_beta   90.00
_cell.angle_gamma   90.00
#
_symmetry.space_group_name_H-M   'P 1'
#
loop_
_entity.id
_entity.type
_entity.pdbx_description
1 polymer ?
#
loop_
_entity_poly.entity_id
_entity_poly.type
_entity_poly.pdbx_seq_one_letter_code
_entity_poly.pdbx_strand_id
1 'polypeptide(L)'
;MLLFKRTKREPKTEDVLSQSDFDLMQQENDKMLDQIEALKLDVSELQSENQHLSELLARSKHQRSLVKTGMGLGVLVVSYILLRLVNEEAQYTAMLLLIEAIFMFVMLRGDDK
;
A
#
# COMPACT_ATOMS: atom_id res chain seq x y z
N MET A 1 -18.94 -74.83 -25.71
CA MET A 1 -18.11 -73.61 -25.84
C MET A 1 -18.70 -72.74 -26.93
N LEU A 2 -19.67 -71.88 -26.60
CA LEU A 2 -19.49 -70.45 -26.28
C LEU A 2 -19.04 -69.59 -27.49
N LEU A 3 -20.06 -69.25 -28.29
CA LEU A 3 -20.37 -67.97 -28.92
C LEU A 3 -19.24 -66.92 -28.99
N PHE A 4 -18.65 -66.75 -30.17
CA PHE A 4 -18.01 -65.49 -30.57
C PHE A 4 -18.82 -64.84 -31.69
N LYS A 5 -19.92 -64.18 -31.32
CA LYS A 5 -20.59 -63.21 -32.17
C LYS A 5 -19.66 -62.00 -32.29
N ARG A 6 -19.09 -61.81 -33.49
CA ARG A 6 -18.31 -60.63 -33.86
C ARG A 6 -19.26 -59.44 -33.96
N THR A 7 -19.59 -58.83 -32.84
CA THR A 7 -20.26 -57.52 -32.82
C THR A 7 -19.30 -56.52 -33.44
N LYS A 8 -19.72 -55.89 -34.55
CA LYS A 8 -19.06 -54.71 -35.10
C LYS A 8 -18.94 -53.69 -33.96
N ARG A 9 -17.73 -53.53 -33.42
CA ARG A 9 -17.38 -52.31 -32.70
C ARG A 9 -17.33 -51.24 -33.77
N GLU A 10 -18.35 -50.40 -33.78
CA GLU A 10 -18.31 -49.11 -34.46
C GLU A 10 -17.02 -48.40 -34.03
N PRO A 11 -16.32 -47.76 -34.98
CA PRO A 11 -15.09 -47.06 -34.66
C PRO A 11 -15.42 -45.95 -33.68
N LYS A 12 -14.52 -45.78 -32.71
CA LYS A 12 -14.46 -44.65 -31.81
C LYS A 12 -14.86 -43.38 -32.57
N THR A 13 -15.95 -42.75 -32.14
CA THR A 13 -16.15 -41.32 -32.34
C THR A 13 -15.07 -40.65 -31.48
N GLU A 14 -13.85 -40.63 -32.01
CA GLU A 14 -12.94 -39.56 -31.69
C GLU A 14 -13.69 -38.30 -32.12
N ASP A 15 -14.05 -37.45 -31.15
CA ASP A 15 -14.53 -36.10 -31.40
C ASP A 15 -13.44 -35.42 -32.24
N VAL A 16 -13.59 -35.52 -33.56
CA VAL A 16 -12.82 -34.73 -34.51
C VAL A 16 -13.38 -33.33 -34.34
N LEU A 17 -12.80 -32.59 -33.38
CA LEU A 17 -13.01 -31.15 -33.25
C LEU A 17 -12.91 -30.56 -34.65
N SER A 18 -13.98 -29.92 -35.09
CA SER A 18 -14.02 -29.34 -36.41
C SER A 18 -12.88 -28.32 -36.49
N GLN A 19 -12.22 -28.19 -37.63
CA GLN A 19 -11.16 -27.18 -37.79
C GLN A 19 -11.68 -25.77 -37.41
N SER A 20 -12.97 -25.50 -37.61
CA SER A 20 -13.66 -24.30 -37.13
C SER A 20 -13.71 -24.16 -35.61
N ASP A 21 -13.87 -25.25 -34.85
CA ASP A 21 -13.92 -25.23 -33.39
C ASP A 21 -12.52 -24.96 -32.82
N PHE A 22 -11.48 -25.48 -33.48
CA PHE A 22 -10.09 -25.20 -33.15
C PHE A 22 -9.72 -23.74 -33.46
N ASP A 23 -10.12 -23.21 -34.62
CA ASP A 23 -9.89 -21.81 -35.00
C ASP A 23 -10.62 -20.84 -34.05
N LEU A 24 -11.84 -21.18 -33.61
CA LEU A 24 -12.58 -20.41 -32.61
C LEU A 24 -11.89 -20.44 -31.24
N MET A 25 -11.45 -21.60 -30.77
CA MET A 25 -10.71 -21.72 -29.51
C MET A 25 -9.36 -20.99 -29.56
N GLN A 26 -8.70 -20.96 -30.73
CA GLN A 26 -7.45 -20.24 -30.92
C GLN A 26 -7.70 -18.73 -30.89
N GLN A 27 -8.74 -18.26 -31.57
CA GLN A 27 -9.14 -16.85 -31.54
C GLN A 27 -9.56 -16.39 -30.14
N GLU A 28 -10.26 -17.23 -29.37
CA GLU A 28 -10.60 -16.92 -27.98
C GLU A 28 -9.36 -16.85 -27.08
N ASN A 29 -8.40 -17.76 -27.24
CA ASN A 29 -7.14 -17.73 -26.50
C ASN A 29 -6.32 -16.48 -26.82
N ASP A 30 -6.21 -16.10 -28.10
CA ASP A 30 -5.51 -14.89 -28.51
C ASP A 30 -6.16 -13.64 -27.90
N LYS A 31 -7.50 -13.57 -27.93
CA LYS A 31 -8.25 -12.48 -27.29
C LYS A 31 -8.06 -12.43 -25.77
N MET A 32 -8.02 -13.58 -25.10
CA MET A 32 -7.75 -13.64 -23.66
C MET A 32 -6.31 -13.23 -23.34
N LEU A 33 -5.34 -13.61 -24.17
CA LEU A 33 -3.95 -13.18 -24.04
C LEU A 33 -3.83 -11.66 -24.15
N ASP A 34 -4.48 -11.05 -25.13
CA ASP A 34 -4.51 -9.60 -25.29
C ASP A 34 -5.13 -8.91 -24.06
N GLN A 35 -6.21 -9.47 -23.51
CA GLN A 35 -6.85 -8.95 -22.29
C GLN A 35 -5.95 -9.09 -21.07
N ILE A 36 -5.22 -10.19 -20.93
CA ILE A 36 -4.26 -10.40 -19.84
C ILE A 36 -3.12 -9.40 -19.96
N GLU A 37 -2.62 -9.16 -21.17
CA GLU A 37 -1.55 -8.19 -21.40
C GLU A 37 -2.01 -6.77 -21.08
N ALA A 38 -3.20 -6.38 -21.53
CA ALA A 38 -3.81 -5.09 -21.18
C ALA A 38 -3.99 -4.95 -19.66
N LEU A 39 -4.56 -5.95 -18.97
CA LEU A 39 -4.72 -5.92 -17.52
C LEU A 39 -3.38 -5.82 -16.80
N LYS A 40 -2.34 -6.48 -17.31
CA LYS A 40 -0.99 -6.44 -16.72
C LYS A 40 -0.39 -5.03 -16.82
N LEU A 41 -0.62 -4.34 -17.93
CA LEU A 41 -0.23 -2.94 -18.10
C LEU A 41 -0.98 -2.04 -17.11
N ASP A 42 -2.30 -2.19 -17.01
CA ASP A 42 -3.14 -1.41 -16.09
C ASP A 42 -2.72 -1.63 -14.62
N VAL A 43 -2.47 -2.89 -14.22
CA VAL A 43 -2.00 -3.22 -12.87
C VAL A 43 -0.62 -2.62 -12.61
N SER A 44 0.27 -2.63 -13.60
CA SER A 44 1.61 -2.05 -13.48
C SER A 44 1.53 -0.52 -13.32
N GLU A 45 0.64 0.14 -14.06
CA GLU A 45 0.40 1.58 -13.95
C GLU A 45 -0.19 1.94 -12.58
N LEU A 46 -1.23 1.22 -12.16
CA LEU A 46 -1.84 1.41 -10.84
C LEU A 46 -0.85 1.16 -9.70
N GLN A 47 0.03 0.16 -9.80
CA GLN A 47 1.08 -0.05 -8.80
C GLN A 47 2.08 1.11 -8.76
N SER A 48 2.47 1.63 -9.91
CA SER A 48 3.38 2.78 -9.99
C SER A 48 2.74 4.03 -9.37
N GLU A 49 1.46 4.29 -9.67
CA GLU A 49 0.74 5.42 -9.10
C GLU A 49 0.55 5.28 -7.59
N ASN A 50 0.24 4.08 -7.11
CA ASN A 50 0.11 3.80 -5.68
C ASN A 50 1.44 3.98 -4.93
N GLN A 51 2.56 3.54 -5.51
CA GLN A 51 3.89 3.80 -4.96
C GLN A 51 4.18 5.30 -4.89
N HIS A 52 3.92 6.04 -5.97
CA HIS A 52 4.12 7.49 -6.00
C HIS A 52 3.26 8.23 -4.97
N LEU A 53 1.98 7.86 -4.85
CA LEU A 53 1.07 8.42 -3.84
C LEU A 53 1.54 8.09 -2.42
N SER A 54 1.98 6.86 -2.16
CA SER A 54 2.55 6.44 -0.89
C SER A 54 3.80 7.24 -0.52
N GLU A 55 4.70 7.49 -1.49
CA GLU A 55 5.89 8.31 -1.29
C GLU A 55 5.53 9.77 -0.97
N LEU A 56 4.56 10.35 -1.68
CA LEU A 56 4.06 11.70 -1.39
C LEU A 56 3.44 11.80 0.01
N LEU A 57 2.68 10.79 0.41
CA LEU A 57 2.03 10.74 1.72
C LEU A 57 3.08 10.55 2.83
N ALA A 58 4.08 9.70 2.61
CA ALA A 58 5.22 9.54 3.49
C ALA A 58 5.98 10.86 3.63
N ARG A 59 6.28 11.55 2.52
CA ARG A 59 6.98 12.84 2.53
C ARG A 59 6.19 13.92 3.29
N SER A 60 4.88 13.98 3.07
CA SER A 60 3.97 14.88 3.79
C SER A 60 3.94 14.59 5.30
N LYS A 61 3.87 13.31 5.69
CA LYS A 61 3.91 12.89 7.10
C LYS A 61 5.23 13.28 7.77
N HIS A 62 6.37 13.09 7.08
CA HIS A 62 7.68 13.50 7.59
C HIS A 62 7.80 15.02 7.72
N GLN A 63 7.31 15.79 6.74
CA GLN A 63 7.27 17.25 6.83
C GLN A 63 6.40 17.73 7.99
N ARG A 64 5.21 17.16 8.16
CA ARG A 64 4.30 17.50 9.26
C ARG A 64 4.93 17.19 10.62
N SER A 65 5.64 16.06 10.74
CA SER A 65 6.40 15.69 11.94
C SER A 65 7.51 16.70 12.23
N LEU A 66 8.34 17.03 11.24
CA LEU A 66 9.43 18.00 11.39
C LEU A 66 8.94 19.39 11.81
N VAL A 67 7.86 19.89 11.20
CA VAL A 67 7.28 21.19 11.55
C VAL A 67 6.78 21.17 12.99
N LYS A 68 6.11 20.11 13.43
CA LYS A 68 5.62 19.98 14.81
C LYS A 68 6.76 19.90 15.82
N THR A 69 7.78 19.11 15.55
CA THR A 69 8.97 19.02 16.43
C THR A 69 9.68 20.37 16.51
N GLY A 70 9.82 21.08 15.39
CA GLY A 70 10.41 22.42 15.35
C GLY A 70 9.59 23.44 16.15
N MET A 71 8.26 23.41 16.02
CA MET A 71 7.36 24.28 16.79
C MET A 71 7.46 23.99 18.28
N GLY A 72 7.50 22.72 18.67
CA GLY A 72 7.63 22.34 20.07
C GLY A 72 8.96 22.74 20.71
N LEU A 73 10.06 22.56 19.97
CA LEU A 73 11.38 23.08 20.36
C LEU A 73 11.37 24.60 20.52
N GLY A 74 10.73 25.31 19.61
CA GLY A 74 10.58 26.77 19.69
C GLY A 74 9.85 27.21 20.95
N VAL A 75 8.75 26.52 21.30
CA VAL A 75 7.99 26.80 22.52
C VAL A 75 8.85 26.58 23.77
N LEU A 76 9.59 25.46 23.87
CA LEU A 76 10.50 25.21 25.00
C LEU A 76 11.56 26.31 25.16
N VAL A 77 12.14 26.78 24.06
CA VAL A 77 13.17 27.83 24.10
C VAL A 77 12.57 29.14 24.60
N VAL A 78 11.39 29.52 24.11
CA VAL A 78 10.70 30.74 24.56
C VAL A 78 10.31 30.64 26.03
N SER A 79 9.77 29.48 26.44
CA SER A 79 9.41 29.16 27.82
C SER A 79 10.62 29.27 28.75
N TYR A 80 11.77 28.70 28.36
CA TYR A 80 13.02 28.83 29.12
C TYR A 80 13.48 30.28 29.25
N ILE A 81 13.42 31.08 28.18
CA ILE A 81 13.79 32.50 28.23
C ILE A 81 12.90 33.27 29.21
N LEU A 82 11.58 33.03 29.17
CA LEU A 82 10.62 33.68 30.08
C LEU A 82 10.90 33.31 31.54
N LEU A 83 11.09 32.02 31.84
CA LEU A 83 11.37 31.53 33.19
C LEU A 83 12.70 32.10 33.72
N ARG A 84 13.70 32.23 32.84
CA ARG A 84 14.97 32.86 33.17
C ARG A 84 14.84 34.36 33.43
N LEU A 85 13.95 35.07 32.71
CA LEU A 85 13.67 36.50 32.93
C LEU A 85 12.91 36.75 34.24
N VAL A 86 12.04 35.82 34.64
CA VAL A 86 11.30 35.86 35.92
C VAL A 86 12.21 35.45 37.10
N ASN A 87 13.43 35.01 36.82
CA ASN A 87 14.45 34.66 37.82
C ASN A 87 14.00 33.52 38.74
N GLU A 88 13.26 32.56 38.18
CA GLU A 88 12.87 31.33 38.89
C GLU A 88 14.08 30.46 39.22
N GLU A 89 13.96 29.66 40.30
CA GLU A 89 14.99 28.69 40.63
C GLU A 89 15.08 27.61 39.55
N ALA A 90 16.31 27.21 39.22
CA ALA A 90 16.58 26.28 38.13
C ALA A 90 15.83 24.95 38.26
N GLN A 91 15.52 24.52 39.48
CA GLN A 91 14.78 23.29 39.75
C GLN A 91 13.31 23.38 39.30
N TYR A 92 12.65 24.53 39.49
CA TYR A 92 11.28 24.75 39.01
C TYR A 92 11.23 24.96 37.50
N THR A 93 12.20 25.69 36.94
CA THR A 93 12.33 25.84 35.48
C THR A 93 12.48 24.49 34.78
N ALA A 94 13.35 23.61 35.30
CA ALA A 94 13.53 22.27 34.74
C ALA A 94 12.26 21.41 34.85
N MET A 95 11.54 21.50 35.97
CA MET A 95 10.29 20.77 36.18
C MET A 95 9.19 21.24 35.21
N LEU A 96 9.02 22.55 35.03
CA LEU A 96 8.02 23.13 34.12
C LEU A 96 8.31 22.74 32.66
N LEU A 97 9.57 22.83 32.22
CA LEU A 97 9.97 22.43 30.87
C LEU A 97 9.77 20.92 30.62
N LEU A 98 9.98 20.08 31.65
CA LEU A 98 9.70 18.63 31.54
C LEU A 98 8.21 18.35 31.35
N ILE A 99 7.34 19.03 32.10
CA ILE A 99 5.89 18.91 31.94
C ILE A 99 5.46 19.35 30.54
N GLU A 100 6.00 20.48 30.07
CA GLU A 100 5.75 21.00 28.73
C GLU A 100 6.21 20.02 27.63
N ALA A 101 7.40 19.44 27.78
CA ALA A 101 7.93 18.40 26.90
C ALA A 101 7.03 17.15 26.85
N ILE A 102 6.50 16.70 27.99
CA ILE A 102 5.55 15.59 28.05
C ILE A 102 4.28 15.91 27.29
N PHE A 103 3.72 17.12 27.48
CA PHE A 103 2.53 17.57 26.75
C PHE A 103 2.73 17.56 25.24
N MET A 104 3.87 18.07 24.76
CA MET A 104 4.20 18.05 23.34
C MET A 104 4.37 16.63 22.81
N PHE A 105 4.99 15.73 23.58
CA PHE A 105 5.15 14.34 23.19
C PHE A 105 3.80 13.62 23.06
N VAL A 106 2.86 13.87 23.97
CA VAL A 106 1.49 13.36 23.90
C VAL A 106 0.75 13.92 22.68
N MET A 107 0.90 15.22 22.41
CA MET A 107 0.27 15.88 21.26
C MET A 107 0.83 15.39 19.91
N LEU A 108 2.12 15.07 19.84
CA LEU A 108 2.78 14.48 18.66
C LEU A 108 2.25 13.07 18.36
N ARG A 109 1.99 12.25 19.39
CA ARG A 109 1.48 10.88 19.27
C ARG A 109 0.01 10.77 18.85
N GLY A 110 -0.80 11.80 19.12
CA GLY A 110 -2.25 11.77 18.84
C GLY A 110 -2.64 11.76 17.36
N ASP A 111 -1.69 12.04 16.47
CA ASP A 111 -1.92 12.25 15.03
C ASP A 111 -1.51 11.03 14.17
N ASP A 112 -1.03 9.96 14.82
CA ASP A 112 -0.66 8.67 14.21
C ASP A 112 -1.81 7.65 14.20
N LYS A 113 -3.00 8.01 14.70
CA LYS A 113 -4.21 7.17 14.72
C LYS A 113 -5.23 7.61 13.68
#